data_AF-A0A949JAZ5-F1
#
_entry.id   AF-A0A949JAZ5-F1
#
_cell.length_a   1.000
_cell.length_b   1.000
_cell.length_c   1.000
_cell.angle_alpha   90.00
_cell.angle_beta   90.00
_cell.angle_gamma   90.00
#
_symmetry.space_group_name_H-M   'P 1'
#
loop_
_entity.id
_entity.type
_entity.pdbx_description
1 polymer ?
#
loop_
_entity_poly.entity_id
_entity_poly.type
_entity_poly.pdbx_seq_one_letter_code
_entity_poly.pdbx_strand_id
1 'polypeptide(L)'
;MSEFIMPAGEEAHEILLDIAEEMVTIFHISRAEAVARINQAWGTQSFDEEPILLGHELPEHWAYAIYYVGDVPYWEAAADRSQWQVKEPPPSNSPMWTINPDA
;
A
#
# COMPACT_ATOMS: atom_id res chain seq x y z
N MET A 1 4.90 16.51 7.56
CA MET A 1 3.52 16.10 7.21
C MET A 1 3.55 14.58 7.15
N SER A 2 2.55 13.91 7.72
CA SER A 2 2.47 12.44 7.63
C SER A 2 2.20 12.05 6.18
N GLU A 3 2.93 11.06 5.65
CA GLU A 3 2.69 10.51 4.31
C GLU A 3 1.41 9.65 4.27
N PHE A 4 1.08 8.99 5.39
CA PHE A 4 -0.14 8.21 5.57
C PHE A 4 -1.25 9.07 6.17
N ILE A 5 -2.46 9.03 5.58
CA ILE A 5 -3.60 9.86 6.00
C ILE A 5 -4.44 9.23 7.11
N MET A 6 -4.35 7.91 7.28
CA MET A 6 -4.99 7.20 8.39
C MET A 6 -4.20 7.44 9.68
N PRO A 7 -4.88 7.52 10.84
CA PRO A 7 -4.22 7.43 12.13
C PRO A 7 -3.51 6.07 12.28
N ALA A 8 -2.27 6.09 12.76
CA ALA A 8 -1.45 4.90 12.96
C ALA A 8 -0.51 5.14 14.15
N GLY A 9 -0.43 4.16 15.06
CA GLY A 9 0.61 4.09 16.08
C GLY A 9 1.99 3.83 15.47
N GLU A 10 3.03 3.82 16.30
CA GLU A 10 4.43 3.65 15.86
C GLU A 10 4.65 2.35 15.07
N GLU A 11 4.25 1.20 15.63
CA GLU A 11 4.36 -0.11 14.97
C GLU A 11 3.56 -0.19 13.67
N ALA A 12 2.33 0.32 13.67
CA ALA A 12 1.50 0.38 12.47
C ALA A 12 2.16 1.24 11.38
N HIS A 13 2.80 2.34 11.77
CA HIS A 13 3.51 3.22 10.85
C HIS A 13 4.71 2.52 10.21
N GLU A 14 5.49 1.75 10.98
CA GLU A 14 6.59 0.94 10.47
C GLU A 14 6.11 -0.09 9.44
N ILE A 15 5.00 -0.79 9.71
CA ILE A 15 4.44 -1.74 8.76
C ILE A 15 3.96 -1.05 7.47
N LEU A 16 3.34 0.14 7.57
CA LEU A 16 2.92 0.91 6.39
C LEU A 16 4.13 1.35 5.55
N LEU A 17 5.25 1.69 6.19
CA LEU A 17 6.51 1.99 5.53
C LEU A 17 7.05 0.78 4.76
N ASP A 18 7.10 -0.38 5.41
CA ASP A 18 7.56 -1.63 4.80
C ASP A 18 6.68 -2.01 3.59
N ILE A 19 5.35 -1.87 3.71
CA ILE A 19 4.44 -2.12 2.58
C ILE A 19 4.77 -1.18 1.41
N ALA A 20 5.00 0.11 1.68
CA ALA A 20 5.34 1.07 0.64
C ALA A 20 6.67 0.72 -0.04
N GLU A 21 7.66 0.25 0.72
CA GLU A 21 8.96 -0.20 0.19
C GLU A 21 8.83 -1.47 -0.66
N GLU A 22 8.02 -2.44 -0.22
CA GLU A 22 7.70 -3.63 -1.01
C GLU A 22 7.00 -3.26 -2.31
N MET A 23 6.03 -2.33 -2.29
CA MET A 23 5.36 -1.87 -3.50
C MET A 23 6.34 -1.23 -4.51
N VAL A 24 7.29 -0.42 -4.04
CA VAL A 24 8.34 0.17 -4.89
C VAL A 24 9.25 -0.93 -5.46
N THR A 25 9.66 -1.89 -4.63
CA THR A 25 10.59 -2.96 -5.02
C THR A 25 9.97 -3.93 -6.01
N ILE A 26 8.75 -4.39 -5.73
CA ILE A 26 8.04 -5.43 -6.49
C ILE A 26 7.43 -4.87 -7.78
N PHE A 27 6.78 -3.70 -7.72
CA PHE A 27 6.03 -3.15 -8.86
C PHE A 27 6.77 -2.06 -9.62
N HIS A 28 7.94 -1.63 -9.15
CA HIS A 28 8.74 -0.58 -9.77
C HIS A 28 7.99 0.76 -9.95
N ILE A 29 7.08 1.06 -9.01
CA ILE A 29 6.36 2.34 -8.93
C ILE A 29 7.10 3.33 -8.03
N SER A 30 6.74 4.61 -8.10
CA SER A 30 7.31 5.63 -7.20
C SER A 30 6.82 5.46 -5.76
N ARG A 31 7.59 5.96 -4.78
CA ARG A 31 7.14 6.01 -3.38
C ARG A 31 5.85 6.83 -3.24
N ALA A 32 5.71 7.92 -3.99
CA ALA A 32 4.51 8.75 -3.98
C ALA A 32 3.27 7.94 -4.41
N GLU A 33 3.40 7.10 -5.44
CA GLU A 33 2.31 6.24 -5.89
C GLU A 33 2.01 5.11 -4.89
N ALA A 34 3.04 4.48 -4.33
CA ALA A 34 2.87 3.45 -3.30
C ALA A 34 2.08 4.00 -2.10
N VAL A 35 2.49 5.15 -1.57
CA VAL A 35 1.78 5.84 -0.48
C VAL A 35 0.36 6.23 -0.88
N ALA A 36 0.15 6.75 -2.09
CA ALA A 36 -1.18 7.13 -2.56
C ALA A 36 -2.14 5.92 -2.66
N ARG A 37 -1.63 4.76 -3.10
CA ARG A 37 -2.41 3.51 -3.16
C ARG A 37 -2.76 2.98 -1.77
N ILE A 38 -1.82 3.03 -0.82
CA ILE A 38 -2.07 2.69 0.60
C ILE A 38 -3.14 3.62 1.19
N ASN A 39 -3.01 4.94 0.96
CA ASN A 39 -3.99 5.94 1.40
C ASN A 39 -5.38 5.66 0.81
N GLN A 40 -5.47 5.28 -0.47
CA GLN A 40 -6.75 4.92 -1.08
C GLN A 40 -7.33 3.63 -0.52
N ALA A 41 -6.49 2.65 -0.18
CA ALA A 41 -6.94 1.39 0.36
C ALA A 41 -7.51 1.54 1.78
N TRP A 42 -6.83 2.32 2.63
CA TRP A 42 -7.07 2.30 4.07
C TRP A 42 -7.26 3.67 4.71
N GLY A 43 -7.32 4.75 3.95
CA GLY A 43 -7.39 6.12 4.48
C GLY A 43 -8.61 6.43 5.36
N THR A 44 -9.63 5.57 5.37
CA THR A 44 -10.79 5.66 6.25
C THR A 44 -10.72 4.73 7.46
N GLN A 45 -9.63 3.98 7.63
CA GLN A 45 -9.38 3.12 8.78
C GLN A 45 -8.57 3.86 9.85
N SER A 46 -8.42 3.23 11.02
CA SER A 46 -7.51 3.67 12.08
C SER A 46 -6.72 2.46 12.57
N PHE A 47 -5.42 2.67 12.77
CA PHE A 47 -4.45 1.71 13.27
C PHE A 47 -3.74 2.25 14.52
N ASP A 48 -4.43 3.08 15.31
CA ASP A 48 -3.89 3.65 16.57
C ASP A 48 -3.81 2.60 17.69
N GLU A 49 -4.73 1.63 17.69
CA GLU A 49 -4.75 0.50 18.61
C GLU A 49 -4.13 -0.73 17.94
N GLU A 50 -3.63 -1.67 18.76
CA GLU A 50 -2.84 -2.85 18.38
C GLU A 50 -3.16 -3.34 16.95
N PRO A 51 -2.21 -3.26 16.00
CA PRO A 51 -2.50 -3.33 14.57
C PRO A 51 -2.69 -4.78 14.10
N ILE A 52 -3.59 -5.53 14.75
CA ILE A 52 -3.88 -6.94 14.49
C ILE A 52 -4.15 -7.17 12.99
N LEU A 53 -4.78 -6.21 12.31
CA LEU A 53 -5.01 -6.30 10.87
C LEU A 53 -3.69 -6.24 10.09
N LEU A 54 -2.85 -5.22 10.30
CA LEU A 54 -1.60 -5.07 9.55
C LEU A 54 -0.63 -6.21 9.86
N GLY A 55 -0.55 -6.64 11.13
CA GLY A 55 0.29 -7.76 11.57
C GLY A 55 -0.22 -9.15 11.18
N HIS A 56 -1.39 -9.27 10.56
CA HIS A 56 -1.90 -10.57 10.09
C HIS A 56 -1.06 -11.14 8.95
N GLU A 57 -0.51 -10.28 8.09
CA GLU A 57 0.18 -10.67 6.87
C GLU A 57 1.53 -9.98 6.74
N LEU A 58 2.38 -10.51 5.86
CA LEU A 58 3.65 -9.88 5.51
C LEU A 58 3.40 -8.60 4.68
N PRO A 59 4.29 -7.60 4.75
CA PRO A 59 4.19 -6.38 3.94
C PRO A 59 4.04 -6.65 2.44
N GLU A 60 4.75 -7.65 1.89
CA GLU A 60 4.66 -8.04 0.48
C GLU A 60 3.26 -8.56 0.10
N HIS A 61 2.57 -9.26 1.00
CA HIS A 61 1.21 -9.73 0.75
C HIS A 61 0.24 -8.56 0.72
N TRP A 62 0.37 -7.61 1.65
CA TRP A 62 -0.42 -6.38 1.58
C TRP A 62 -0.14 -5.58 0.32
N ALA A 63 1.11 -5.52 -0.14
CA ALA A 63 1.48 -4.88 -1.40
C ALA A 63 0.71 -5.51 -2.59
N TYR A 64 0.65 -6.85 -2.70
CA TYR A 64 -0.15 -7.51 -3.73
C TYR A 64 -1.65 -7.20 -3.61
N ALA A 65 -2.21 -7.29 -2.39
CA ALA A 65 -3.63 -7.05 -2.14
C ALA A 65 -4.07 -5.62 -2.45
N ILE A 66 -3.19 -4.64 -2.27
CA ILE A 66 -3.47 -3.23 -2.57
C ILE A 66 -3.30 -2.95 -4.08
N TYR A 67 -2.33 -3.58 -4.73
CA TYR A 67 -1.94 -3.27 -6.11
C TYR A 67 -2.84 -3.93 -7.17
N TYR A 68 -3.33 -5.14 -6.93
CA TYR A 68 -4.18 -5.87 -7.87
C TYR A 68 -5.67 -5.72 -7.56
N VAL A 69 -6.51 -5.93 -8.58
CA VAL A 69 -7.97 -5.94 -8.44
C VAL A 69 -8.42 -7.29 -7.91
N GLY A 70 -9.23 -7.27 -6.85
CA GLY A 70 -9.84 -8.47 -6.28
C GLY A 70 -8.85 -9.31 -5.48
N ASP A 71 -9.20 -10.58 -5.27
CA ASP A 71 -8.38 -11.51 -4.50
C ASP A 71 -7.14 -11.93 -5.29
N VAL A 72 -6.00 -12.00 -4.60
CA VAL A 72 -4.73 -12.49 -5.13
C VAL A 72 -4.77 -14.02 -5.16
N PRO A 73 -4.65 -14.68 -6.33
CA PRO A 73 -4.76 -16.13 -6.43
C PRO A 73 -3.63 -16.91 -5.74
N TYR A 74 -2.43 -16.34 -5.73
CA TYR A 74 -1.18 -17.00 -5.32
C TYR A 74 -0.25 -15.97 -4.65
N TRP A 75 0.39 -16.32 -3.55
CA TRP A 75 1.22 -15.37 -2.80
C TRP A 75 2.72 -15.49 -3.11
N GLU A 76 3.12 -16.58 -3.77
CA GLU A 76 4.51 -16.90 -4.05
C GLU A 76 5.19 -15.80 -4.89
N ALA A 77 6.38 -15.34 -4.48
CA ALA A 77 7.15 -14.34 -5.22
C ALA A 77 7.30 -14.70 -6.73
N ALA A 78 7.45 -15.99 -7.05
CA ALA A 78 7.61 -16.50 -8.42
C ALA A 78 6.30 -16.68 -9.21
N ALA A 79 5.12 -16.34 -8.65
CA ALA A 79 3.85 -16.48 -9.36
C ALA A 79 3.81 -15.63 -10.64
N ASP A 80 3.27 -16.19 -11.72
CA ASP A 80 3.01 -15.43 -12.95
C ASP A 80 1.81 -14.51 -12.75
N ARG A 81 2.09 -13.22 -12.67
CA ARG A 81 1.09 -12.15 -12.46
C ARG A 81 0.75 -11.40 -13.75
N SER A 82 1.23 -11.85 -14.91
CA SER A 82 1.08 -11.15 -16.19
C SER A 82 -0.38 -10.96 -16.63
N GLN A 83 -1.28 -11.81 -16.13
CA GLN A 83 -2.72 -11.75 -16.44
C GLN A 83 -3.55 -11.06 -15.35
N TRP A 84 -2.92 -10.63 -14.24
CA TRP A 84 -3.66 -10.03 -13.15
C TRP A 84 -3.94 -8.57 -13.45
N GLN A 85 -5.15 -8.13 -13.13
CA GLN A 85 -5.55 -6.76 -13.38
C GLN A 85 -4.97 -5.85 -12.30
N VAL A 86 -4.17 -4.87 -12.72
CA VAL A 86 -3.65 -3.83 -11.84
C VAL A 86 -4.78 -2.85 -11.51
N LYS A 87 -4.89 -2.46 -10.23
CA LYS A 87 -5.81 -1.42 -9.79
C LYS A 87 -5.28 -0.06 -10.26
N GLU A 88 -6.14 0.80 -10.78
CA GLU A 88 -5.75 2.17 -11.14
C GLU A 88 -5.28 2.95 -9.89
N PRO A 89 -4.21 3.76 -9.99
CA PRO A 89 -3.82 4.63 -8.89
C PRO A 89 -4.90 5.71 -8.65
N PRO A 90 -4.87 6.41 -7.51
CA PRO A 90 -5.81 7.49 -7.25
C PRO A 90 -5.69 8.60 -8.32
N PRO A 91 -6.79 9.28 -8.69
CA PRO A 91 -6.72 10.44 -9.60
C PRO A 91 -5.67 11.46 -9.14
N SER A 92 -4.96 12.11 -10.06
CA SER A 92 -3.83 13.01 -9.72
C SER A 92 -4.20 14.21 -8.84
N ASN A 93 -5.46 14.62 -8.84
CA ASN A 93 -6.00 15.66 -7.96
C ASN A 93 -6.58 15.12 -6.64
N SER A 94 -6.40 13.83 -6.36
CA SER A 94 -6.94 13.17 -5.17
C SER A 94 -6.15 13.56 -3.92
N PRO A 95 -6.81 13.73 -2.75
CA PRO A 95 -6.13 13.97 -1.48
C PRO A 95 -5.28 12.79 -0.99
N MET A 96 -5.34 11.64 -1.68
CA MET A 96 -4.50 10.47 -1.38
C MET A 96 -3.01 10.73 -1.70
N TRP A 97 -2.72 11.69 -2.58
CA TRP A 97 -1.36 12.10 -2.93
C TRP A 97 -0.81 13.09 -1.90
N THR A 98 -0.15 12.57 -0.87
CA THR A 98 0.46 13.35 0.22
C THR A 98 1.94 13.66 0.00
N ILE A 99 2.59 12.87 -0.87
CA ILE A 99 3.94 13.10 -1.36
C ILE A 99 3.83 13.66 -2.77
N ASN A 100 4.59 14.71 -3.07
CA ASN A 100 4.65 15.26 -4.42
C ASN A 100 5.33 14.22 -5.36
N PRO A 101 4.65 13.72 -6.40
CA PRO A 101 5.23 12.75 -7.33
C PRO A 101 6.38 13.33 -8.18
N ASP A 102 6.47 14.66 -8.29
CA ASP A 102 7.48 15.37 -9.07
C ASP A 102 8.64 15.96 -8.22
N ALA A 103 8.70 15.63 -6.92
CA ALA A 103 9.71 16.15 -5.99
C ALA A 103 11.03 15.37 -5.99
#